data_AF-A0A509KX17-F1
#
_entry.id   AF-A0A509KX17-F1
#
_cell.length_a   1.000
_cell.length_b   1.000
_cell.length_c   1.000
_cell.angle_alpha   90.00
_cell.angle_beta   90.00
_cell.angle_gamma   90.00
#
_symmetry.space_group_name_H-M   'P 1'
#
loop_
_entity.id
_entity.type
_entity.pdbx_description
1 polymer ?
#
loop_
_entity_poly.entity_id
_entity_poly.type
_entity_poly.pdbx_seq_one_letter_code
_entity_poly.pdbx_strand_id
1 'polypeptide(L)'
;VLVARSAPTGIVYSVFLVDVLGVGLKDVMGDYGVSENHIREHKFLKGLQGGDLVACDHDLAFNLIHDGLAWARKWKFKPPKDYKVWMRLLEPRKNEEPDFSGFGRNGKPLPMLSEDDLDIIMDADFDSSMLRDPIVMGNKEIPQNTLARLGDIKGTLINFSRGPEFKEDFEMARKSRFGKKKKPKDKGEWINFQDWFILESELMSGETIIDRFLETYQDEMSRDVRELIKGWKQVIEGLFEIKDRLKNGYLVKNLINERVYEAFATNISEPLIDLFKGDFFIGRIVSARGVHIFSGAFSPIPLDGNDRVRNKMYQVAARMQMENPAKALADNPEKLQKSREAVRKMYADFISYFGKDEVFGTGKEIRQCHEDFFDHQVFKMQDPETGLTKAEEFEKRTGRHFKPLKLELPQKLLRSKDAAMLCDPVESLTFLEEYRLFVEVFDNPEMHLGMAYAEDVVMSYLESDTISDVPFRRAAKRYPENFKTVIDYYAQQEGFTADDLEDLMQAFKPESYDKLPSIVVVLDEEIANARLL
;
A
#
# COMPACT_ATOMS: atom_id res chain seq x y z
N VAL A 1 33.89 8.02 -21.90
CA VAL A 1 34.94 8.67 -22.71
C VAL A 1 35.97 9.30 -21.79
N LEU A 2 37.25 8.96 -21.92
CA LEU A 2 38.34 9.55 -21.14
C LEU A 2 39.13 10.50 -22.04
N VAL A 3 39.37 11.72 -21.58
CA VAL A 3 40.15 12.74 -22.29
C VAL A 3 41.25 13.23 -21.37
N ALA A 4 42.48 13.32 -21.88
CA ALA A 4 43.63 13.81 -21.13
C ALA A 4 44.46 14.79 -21.97
N ARG A 5 45.03 15.80 -21.31
CA ARG A 5 45.93 16.79 -21.91
C ARG A 5 47.15 16.99 -20.99
N SER A 6 48.33 17.07 -21.59
CA SER A 6 49.55 17.43 -20.86
C SER A 6 49.57 18.92 -20.54
N ALA A 7 49.94 19.29 -19.31
CA ALA A 7 50.10 20.66 -18.85
C ALA A 7 51.42 20.82 -18.07
N PRO A 8 51.93 22.06 -17.88
CA PRO A 8 53.19 22.30 -17.16
C PRO A 8 53.21 21.76 -15.72
N THR A 9 52.04 21.64 -15.09
CA THR A 9 51.88 21.16 -13.70
C THR A 9 51.60 19.66 -13.60
N GLY A 10 51.61 18.93 -14.73
CA GLY A 10 51.23 17.51 -14.81
C GLY A 10 50.14 17.27 -15.83
N ILE A 11 49.51 16.10 -15.81
CA ILE A 11 48.41 15.77 -16.71
C ILE A 11 47.09 16.29 -16.12
N VAL A 12 46.22 16.80 -16.99
CA VAL A 12 44.82 17.08 -16.67
C VAL A 12 43.99 16.05 -17.41
N TYR A 13 43.07 15.38 -16.71
CA TYR A 13 42.18 14.41 -17.33
C TYR A 13 40.73 14.60 -16.87
N SER A 14 39.82 14.14 -17.71
CA SER A 14 38.42 13.98 -17.34
C SER A 14 37.84 12.72 -17.95
N VAL A 15 36.91 12.11 -17.22
CA VAL A 15 36.08 11.01 -17.66
C VAL A 15 34.65 11.49 -17.77
N PHE A 16 34.09 11.38 -18.97
CA PHE A 16 32.70 11.68 -19.29
C PHE A 16 31.92 10.38 -19.47
N LEU A 17 30.85 10.21 -18.72
CA LEU A 17 29.89 9.14 -18.94
C LEU A 17 28.80 9.64 -19.90
N VAL A 18 28.75 9.07 -21.10
CA VAL A 18 27.75 9.41 -22.12
C VAL A 18 26.85 8.20 -22.33
N ASP A 19 25.58 8.35 -21.97
CA ASP A 19 24.52 7.39 -22.24
C ASP A 19 23.88 7.69 -23.60
N VAL A 20 24.37 6.98 -24.61
CA VAL A 20 23.98 7.19 -26.01
C VAL A 20 22.53 6.78 -26.27
N LEU A 21 22.00 5.79 -25.54
CA LEU A 21 20.61 5.34 -25.74
C LEU A 21 19.60 6.11 -24.88
N GLY A 22 20.00 6.57 -23.68
CA GLY A 22 19.13 7.28 -22.75
C GLY A 22 19.40 8.77 -22.69
N VAL A 23 20.08 9.22 -21.63
CA VAL A 23 20.05 10.62 -21.16
C VAL A 23 21.11 11.55 -21.77
N GLY A 24 22.02 11.04 -22.59
CA GLY A 24 23.13 11.83 -23.14
C GLY A 24 24.29 11.96 -22.15
N LEU A 25 24.84 13.17 -21.96
CA LEU A 25 25.92 13.38 -20.99
C LEU A 25 25.40 13.19 -19.56
N LYS A 26 25.73 12.05 -18.96
CA LYS A 26 25.17 11.55 -17.70
C LYS A 26 26.00 11.94 -16.48
N ASP A 27 27.32 11.82 -16.58
CA ASP A 27 28.23 12.16 -15.48
C ASP A 27 29.59 12.65 -16.00
N VAL A 28 30.33 13.38 -15.16
CA VAL A 28 31.66 13.87 -15.46
C VAL A 28 32.49 14.01 -14.19
N MET A 29 33.71 13.50 -14.25
CA MET A 29 34.71 13.69 -13.21
C MET A 29 36.06 13.99 -13.84
N GLY A 30 36.98 14.56 -13.09
CA GLY A 30 38.33 14.81 -13.57
C GLY A 30 39.25 15.26 -12.46
N ASP A 31 40.53 15.32 -12.79
CA ASP A 31 41.56 15.84 -11.90
C ASP A 31 42.68 16.51 -12.71
N TYR A 32 43.52 17.30 -12.04
CA TYR A 32 44.63 18.03 -12.65
C TYR A 32 45.92 17.91 -11.84
N GLY A 33 47.05 18.06 -12.53
CA GLY A 33 48.37 17.97 -11.88
C GLY A 33 48.78 16.55 -11.51
N VAL A 34 48.18 15.55 -12.16
CA VAL A 34 48.46 14.13 -11.88
C VAL A 34 49.63 13.63 -12.72
N SER A 35 50.35 12.62 -12.21
CA SER A 35 51.42 11.97 -12.98
C SER A 35 50.85 10.93 -13.96
N GLU A 36 51.62 10.55 -14.98
CA GLU A 36 51.21 9.52 -15.93
C GLU A 36 50.98 8.16 -15.24
N ASN A 37 51.81 7.84 -14.25
CA ASN A 37 51.63 6.63 -13.44
C ASN A 37 50.34 6.70 -12.62
N HIS A 38 49.96 7.88 -12.12
CA HIS A 38 48.72 8.07 -11.37
C HIS A 38 47.47 7.76 -12.21
N ILE A 39 47.47 8.11 -13.51
CA ILE A 39 46.38 7.77 -14.44
C ILE A 39 46.36 6.27 -14.73
N ARG A 40 47.53 5.64 -14.89
CA ARG A 40 47.67 4.19 -15.15
C ARG A 40 47.31 3.33 -13.93
N GLU A 41 47.59 3.81 -12.71
CA GLU A 41 47.39 3.10 -11.45
C GLU A 41 46.00 3.33 -10.81
N HIS A 42 45.24 4.32 -11.30
CA HIS A 42 43.94 4.68 -10.73
C HIS A 42 42.92 3.53 -10.80
N LYS A 43 42.38 3.16 -9.63
CA LYS A 43 41.43 2.06 -9.41
C LYS A 43 40.08 2.23 -10.15
N PHE A 44 39.79 3.40 -10.73
CA PHE A 44 38.56 3.65 -11.50
C PHE A 44 38.43 2.75 -12.74
N LEU A 45 39.55 2.40 -13.40
CA LEU A 45 39.56 1.47 -14.54
C LEU A 45 39.25 0.02 -14.15
N LYS A 46 39.45 -0.34 -12.88
CA LYS A 46 39.11 -1.68 -12.35
C LYS A 46 37.67 -1.77 -11.82
N GLY A 47 36.98 -0.63 -11.62
CA GLY A 47 35.64 -0.55 -11.03
C GLY A 47 34.50 -0.39 -12.05
N LEU A 48 34.79 -0.06 -13.31
CA LEU A 48 33.82 -0.12 -14.39
C LEU A 48 33.53 -1.60 -14.70
N GLN A 49 32.33 -2.09 -14.37
CA GLN A 49 31.88 -3.46 -14.70
C GLN A 49 31.72 -3.73 -16.22
N GLY A 50 32.41 -2.99 -17.09
CA GLY A 50 32.18 -3.00 -18.54
C GLY A 50 33.46 -2.75 -19.35
N GLY A 51 34.31 -3.78 -19.43
CA GLY A 51 35.31 -3.94 -20.49
C GLY A 51 36.57 -3.05 -20.43
N ASP A 52 37.55 -3.43 -21.25
CA ASP A 52 38.79 -2.67 -21.46
C ASP A 52 38.52 -1.33 -22.17
N LEU A 53 39.30 -0.30 -21.85
CA LEU A 53 39.25 0.96 -22.60
C LEU A 53 39.70 0.73 -24.05
N VAL A 54 38.84 1.09 -24.99
CA VAL A 54 39.15 1.07 -26.42
C VAL A 54 39.65 2.45 -26.84
N ALA A 55 40.81 2.49 -27.49
CA ALA A 55 41.33 3.72 -28.08
C ALA A 55 40.38 4.21 -29.18
N CYS A 56 40.04 5.49 -29.16
CA CYS A 56 39.26 6.16 -30.20
C CYS A 56 39.99 7.42 -30.66
N ASP A 57 39.67 7.87 -31.88
CA ASP A 57 40.15 9.16 -32.35
C ASP A 57 39.50 10.32 -31.58
N HIS A 58 40.16 11.47 -31.64
CA HIS A 58 39.73 12.66 -30.92
C HIS A 58 38.37 13.17 -31.37
N ASP A 59 38.03 13.03 -32.66
CA ASP A 59 36.80 13.57 -33.23
C ASP A 59 35.59 12.77 -32.75
N LEU A 60 35.70 11.45 -32.68
CA LEU A 60 34.69 10.58 -32.10
C LEU A 60 34.47 10.89 -30.61
N ALA A 61 35.55 11.06 -29.84
CA ALA A 61 35.46 11.42 -28.43
C ALA A 61 34.79 12.79 -28.22
N PHE A 62 35.18 13.77 -29.04
CA PHE A 62 34.64 15.12 -29.05
C PHE A 62 33.13 15.11 -29.37
N ASN A 63 32.74 14.45 -30.47
CA ASN A 63 31.35 14.37 -30.91
C ASN A 63 30.48 13.66 -29.88
N LEU A 64 30.90 12.50 -29.35
CA LEU A 64 30.12 11.78 -28.32
C LEU A 64 29.81 12.65 -27.10
N ILE A 65 30.77 13.45 -26.62
CA ILE A 65 30.57 14.29 -25.45
C ILE A 65 29.68 15.51 -25.79
N HIS A 66 29.96 16.19 -26.90
CA HIS A 66 29.22 17.39 -27.30
C HIS A 66 27.79 17.07 -27.76
N ASP A 67 27.61 16.01 -28.55
CA ASP A 67 26.30 15.51 -28.98
C ASP A 67 25.54 14.93 -27.79
N GLY A 68 26.22 14.24 -26.87
CA GLY A 68 25.61 13.80 -25.62
C GLY A 68 25.08 14.95 -24.76
N LEU A 69 25.82 16.05 -24.67
CA LEU A 69 25.34 17.26 -23.98
C LEU A 69 24.21 17.96 -24.75
N ALA A 70 24.29 18.02 -26.08
CA ALA A 70 23.24 18.60 -26.91
C ALA A 70 21.96 17.77 -26.85
N TRP A 71 22.08 16.45 -26.80
CA TRP A 71 20.99 15.49 -26.60
C TRP A 71 20.35 15.67 -25.22
N ALA A 72 21.15 15.75 -24.16
CA ALA A 72 20.68 16.04 -22.81
C ALA A 72 19.86 17.34 -22.79
N ARG A 73 20.37 18.42 -23.39
CA ARG A 73 19.67 19.70 -23.48
C ARG A 73 18.39 19.63 -24.32
N LYS A 74 18.42 18.95 -25.48
CA LYS A 74 17.26 18.77 -26.36
C LYS A 74 16.11 18.09 -25.62
N TRP A 75 16.43 17.12 -24.77
CA TRP A 75 15.44 16.36 -23.99
C TRP A 75 15.29 16.86 -22.55
N LYS A 76 15.84 18.05 -22.24
CA LYS A 76 15.77 18.71 -20.93
C LYS A 76 16.35 17.91 -19.75
N PHE A 77 17.27 16.97 -20.00
CA PHE A 77 18.06 16.34 -18.95
C PHE A 77 19.10 17.31 -18.40
N LYS A 78 19.22 17.35 -17.08
CA LYS A 78 20.17 18.23 -16.38
C LYS A 78 21.60 17.70 -16.57
N PRO A 79 22.53 18.49 -17.15
CA PRO A 79 23.92 18.08 -17.25
C PRO A 79 24.56 17.96 -15.85
N PRO A 80 25.56 17.08 -15.67
CA PRO A 80 26.22 16.85 -14.39
C PRO A 80 26.89 18.12 -13.84
N LYS A 81 27.03 18.20 -12.52
CA LYS A 81 27.72 19.34 -11.86
C LYS A 81 29.16 19.42 -12.39
N ASP A 82 29.68 20.64 -12.51
CA ASP A 82 31.05 20.91 -12.97
C ASP A 82 31.39 20.48 -14.42
N TYR A 83 30.43 20.02 -15.24
CA TYR A 83 30.69 19.68 -16.65
C TYR A 83 31.37 20.81 -17.43
N LYS A 84 31.01 22.06 -17.14
CA LYS A 84 31.61 23.25 -17.78
C LYS A 84 33.10 23.37 -17.51
N VAL A 85 33.58 22.91 -16.35
CA VAL A 85 35.00 22.94 -15.99
C VAL A 85 35.76 21.94 -16.87
N TRP A 86 35.24 20.72 -16.95
CA TRP A 86 35.91 19.62 -17.64
C TRP A 86 35.80 19.69 -19.16
N MET A 87 34.71 20.24 -19.70
CA MET A 87 34.59 20.47 -21.14
C MET A 87 35.65 21.40 -21.72
N ARG A 88 36.36 22.19 -20.90
CA ARG A 88 37.50 23.02 -21.35
C ARG A 88 38.64 22.17 -21.95
N LEU A 89 38.74 20.89 -21.60
CA LEU A 89 39.70 19.97 -22.22
C LEU A 89 39.41 19.72 -23.71
N LEU A 90 38.19 19.99 -24.15
CA LEU A 90 37.73 19.82 -25.53
C LEU A 90 37.81 21.12 -26.34
N GLU A 91 38.33 22.21 -25.78
CA GLU A 91 38.48 23.47 -26.52
C GLU A 91 39.68 23.44 -27.50
N PRO A 92 39.54 24.08 -28.69
CA PRO A 92 38.41 24.92 -29.13
C PRO A 92 37.24 24.12 -29.71
N ARG A 93 36.02 24.63 -29.50
CA ARG A 93 34.79 24.00 -30.02
C ARG A 93 34.75 24.07 -31.55
N LYS A 94 34.54 22.93 -32.21
CA LYS A 94 34.13 22.89 -33.61
C LYS A 94 32.67 23.36 -33.73
N ASN A 95 32.40 24.34 -34.59
CA ASN A 95 31.06 24.86 -34.86
C ASN A 95 30.32 23.93 -35.83
N GLU A 96 30.05 22.71 -35.38
CA GLU A 96 29.30 21.70 -36.12
C GLU A 96 27.91 21.52 -35.47
N GLU A 97 26.90 21.22 -36.28
CA GLU A 97 25.57 20.89 -35.77
C GLU A 97 25.61 19.53 -35.08
N PRO A 98 24.90 19.33 -33.95
CA PRO A 98 24.91 18.04 -33.27
C PRO A 98 24.33 16.93 -34.13
N ASP A 99 25.02 15.79 -34.21
CA ASP A 99 24.50 14.59 -34.86
C ASP A 99 23.89 13.64 -33.82
N PHE A 100 22.60 13.35 -33.98
CA PHE A 100 21.86 12.43 -33.11
C PHE A 100 21.61 11.07 -33.75
N SER A 101 22.21 10.77 -34.90
CA SER A 101 22.04 9.49 -35.62
C SER A 101 22.36 8.27 -34.75
N GLY A 102 23.33 8.40 -33.84
CA GLY A 102 23.69 7.38 -32.87
C GLY A 102 22.88 7.42 -31.56
N PHE A 103 22.09 8.47 -31.31
CA PHE A 103 21.44 8.69 -30.01
C PHE A 103 19.97 8.23 -29.97
N GLY A 104 19.61 7.57 -28.87
CA GLY A 104 18.26 7.08 -28.64
C GLY A 104 17.83 5.93 -29.53
N ARG A 105 16.54 5.61 -29.49
CA ARG A 105 15.89 4.63 -30.39
C ARG A 105 14.71 5.31 -31.06
N ASN A 106 14.66 5.26 -32.40
CA ASN A 106 13.65 5.95 -33.21
C ASN A 106 13.61 7.47 -32.93
N GLY A 107 14.77 8.08 -32.69
CA GLY A 107 14.90 9.51 -32.42
C GLY A 107 14.38 9.96 -31.05
N LYS A 108 14.14 9.03 -30.11
CA LYS A 108 13.71 9.33 -28.72
C LYS A 108 14.65 8.68 -27.69
N PRO A 109 14.81 9.25 -26.49
CA PRO A 109 15.54 8.63 -25.39
C PRO A 109 14.93 7.29 -24.98
N LEU A 110 15.78 6.32 -24.68
CA LEU A 110 15.43 5.01 -24.13
C LEU A 110 16.22 4.79 -22.83
N PRO A 111 15.81 5.44 -21.72
CA PRO A 111 16.54 5.34 -20.46
C PRO A 111 16.39 3.94 -19.85
N MET A 112 17.50 3.22 -19.71
CA MET A 112 17.60 2.02 -18.87
C MET A 112 17.87 2.49 -17.44
N LEU A 113 16.80 2.57 -16.65
CA LEU A 113 16.83 3.22 -15.33
C LEU A 113 17.52 2.33 -14.29
N SER A 114 18.69 2.75 -13.80
CA SER A 114 19.23 2.28 -12.52
C SER A 114 18.63 3.05 -11.34
N GLU A 115 18.86 2.59 -10.11
CA GLU A 115 18.40 3.27 -8.87
C GLU A 115 18.88 4.73 -8.77
N ASP A 116 20.04 5.05 -9.34
CA ASP A 116 20.62 6.40 -9.35
C ASP A 116 20.03 7.32 -10.45
N ASP A 117 19.37 6.74 -11.47
CA ASP A 117 18.80 7.50 -12.60
C ASP A 117 17.44 8.14 -12.31
N LEU A 118 16.84 7.82 -11.16
CA LEU A 118 15.58 8.38 -10.69
C LEU A 118 15.68 9.86 -10.28
N ASP A 119 16.89 10.35 -10.01
CA ASP A 119 17.15 11.75 -9.68
C ASP A 119 17.26 12.64 -10.93
N ILE A 120 17.59 12.06 -12.10
CA ILE A 120 17.83 12.80 -13.34
C ILE A 120 16.53 13.16 -14.08
N ILE A 121 15.46 12.38 -13.90
CA ILE A 121 14.17 12.57 -14.61
C ILE A 121 13.24 13.57 -13.89
N MET A 122 13.49 13.89 -12.62
CA MET A 122 12.44 14.42 -11.74
C MET A 122 12.60 15.88 -11.33
N ASP A 123 13.41 16.63 -12.06
CA ASP A 123 13.55 18.08 -11.93
C ASP A 123 13.04 18.77 -13.20
N ALA A 124 11.91 18.29 -13.75
CA ALA A 124 11.15 19.08 -14.71
C ALA A 124 10.60 20.29 -13.94
N ASP A 125 11.03 21.49 -14.35
CA ASP A 125 10.54 22.75 -13.79
C ASP A 125 9.02 22.66 -13.55
N PHE A 126 8.64 22.81 -12.28
CA PHE A 126 7.25 22.81 -11.84
C PHE A 126 6.49 23.91 -12.58
N ASP A 127 5.71 23.52 -13.59
CA ASP A 127 4.80 24.43 -14.27
C ASP A 127 3.48 24.50 -13.49
N SER A 128 3.37 25.50 -12.62
CA SER A 128 2.17 25.77 -11.83
C SER A 128 0.91 25.98 -12.68
N SER A 129 1.04 26.25 -13.99
CA SER A 129 -0.10 26.32 -14.90
C SER A 129 -0.85 24.98 -15.03
N MET A 130 -0.17 23.84 -14.84
CA MET A 130 -0.80 22.51 -14.91
C MET A 130 -1.89 22.30 -13.85
N LEU A 131 -1.74 22.98 -12.71
CA LEU A 131 -2.70 22.96 -11.59
C LEU A 131 -3.92 23.85 -11.85
N ARG A 132 -3.77 24.90 -12.67
CA ARG A 132 -4.79 25.92 -12.93
C ARG A 132 -5.83 25.50 -13.94
N ASP A 133 -5.45 24.71 -14.93
CA ASP A 133 -6.37 24.32 -15.99
C ASP A 133 -7.46 23.36 -15.45
N PRO A 134 -8.72 23.42 -15.92
CA PRO A 134 -9.76 22.46 -15.54
C PRO A 134 -9.55 21.11 -16.24
N ILE A 135 -9.94 19.99 -15.62
CA ILE A 135 -9.79 18.65 -16.20
C ILE A 135 -11.10 18.25 -16.87
N VAL A 136 -11.09 18.14 -18.20
CA VAL A 136 -12.25 17.68 -18.95
C VAL A 136 -12.25 16.15 -19.05
N MET A 137 -13.23 15.52 -18.41
CA MET A 137 -13.50 14.08 -18.53
C MET A 137 -14.55 13.84 -19.62
N GLY A 138 -14.29 12.91 -20.55
CA GLY A 138 -15.27 12.50 -21.55
C GLY A 138 -16.30 11.53 -20.96
N ASN A 139 -17.54 11.56 -21.45
CA ASN A 139 -18.64 10.74 -20.92
C ASN A 139 -18.53 9.22 -21.20
N LYS A 140 -17.55 8.76 -22.00
CA LYS A 140 -17.39 7.34 -22.40
C LYS A 140 -15.96 6.86 -22.63
N GLU A 141 -15.02 7.75 -22.92
CA GLU A 141 -13.59 7.42 -23.10
C GLU A 141 -12.74 8.57 -22.52
N ILE A 142 -11.63 8.23 -21.85
CA ILE A 142 -10.65 9.22 -21.40
C ILE A 142 -9.64 9.44 -22.53
N PRO A 143 -9.54 10.66 -23.08
CA PRO A 143 -8.55 10.99 -24.10
C PRO A 143 -7.12 10.77 -23.59
N GLN A 144 -6.21 10.38 -24.49
CA GLN A 144 -4.81 10.10 -24.12
C GLN A 144 -4.09 11.34 -23.57
N ASN A 145 -4.42 12.54 -24.05
CA ASN A 145 -3.91 13.79 -23.50
C ASN A 145 -4.44 14.07 -22.08
N THR A 146 -5.68 13.67 -21.77
CA THR A 146 -6.19 13.73 -20.39
C THR A 146 -5.44 12.76 -19.50
N LEU A 147 -5.20 11.51 -19.94
CA LEU A 147 -4.41 10.53 -19.17
C LEU A 147 -2.97 10.98 -18.92
N ALA A 148 -2.31 11.52 -19.95
CA ALA A 148 -0.97 12.10 -19.82
C ALA A 148 -0.98 13.21 -18.76
N ARG A 149 -1.97 14.10 -18.82
CA ARG A 149 -2.13 15.18 -17.85
C ARG A 149 -2.37 14.68 -16.42
N LEU A 150 -3.15 13.62 -16.21
CA LEU A 150 -3.28 12.99 -14.89
C LEU A 150 -1.93 12.47 -14.39
N GLY A 151 -1.12 11.90 -15.29
CA GLY A 151 0.26 11.50 -15.02
C GLY A 151 1.15 12.68 -14.63
N ASP A 152 1.05 13.79 -15.35
CA ASP A 152 1.83 15.01 -15.08
C ASP A 152 1.51 15.59 -13.69
N ILE A 153 0.21 15.69 -13.34
CA ILE A 153 -0.24 16.13 -12.00
C ILE A 153 0.30 15.19 -10.92
N LYS A 154 0.32 13.88 -11.17
CA LYS A 154 0.89 12.92 -10.22
C LYS A 154 2.41 13.10 -10.10
N GLY A 155 3.09 13.36 -11.22
CA GLY A 155 4.51 13.74 -11.25
C GLY A 155 4.80 14.96 -10.37
N THR A 156 3.95 15.98 -10.43
CA THR A 156 4.04 17.16 -9.57
C THR A 156 3.98 16.81 -8.09
N LEU A 157 3.05 15.94 -7.68
CA LEU A 157 2.93 15.49 -6.29
C LEU A 157 4.17 14.71 -5.84
N ILE A 158 4.73 13.87 -6.71
CA ILE A 158 5.96 13.13 -6.43
C ILE A 158 7.16 14.09 -6.28
N ASN A 159 7.25 15.13 -7.10
CA ASN A 159 8.32 16.12 -7.00
C ASN A 159 8.20 16.93 -5.70
N PHE A 160 6.98 17.34 -5.34
CA PHE A 160 6.74 18.02 -4.07
C PHE A 160 7.16 17.16 -2.88
N SER A 161 6.84 15.86 -2.87
CA SER A 161 7.22 14.96 -1.77
C SER A 161 8.73 14.76 -1.61
N ARG A 162 9.55 15.20 -2.59
CA ARG A 162 11.01 15.15 -2.56
C ARG A 162 11.65 16.45 -2.04
N GLY A 163 10.83 17.43 -1.65
CA GLY A 163 11.27 18.65 -1.00
C GLY A 163 12.16 18.36 0.21
N PRO A 164 13.19 19.19 0.47
CA PRO A 164 14.10 18.99 1.61
C PRO A 164 13.38 18.92 2.97
N GLU A 165 12.21 19.56 3.09
CA GLU A 165 11.35 19.54 4.26
C GLU A 165 10.80 18.15 4.61
N PHE A 166 10.63 17.25 3.64
CA PHE A 166 10.08 15.89 3.87
C PHE A 166 11.18 14.82 4.04
N LYS A 167 12.45 15.22 4.02
CA LYS A 167 13.57 14.28 4.01
C LYS A 167 13.63 13.42 5.27
N GLU A 168 13.32 14.01 6.42
CA GLU A 168 13.33 13.30 7.70
C GLU A 168 12.16 12.31 7.80
N ASP A 169 10.95 12.75 7.44
CA ASP A 169 9.77 11.88 7.35
C ASP A 169 10.01 10.70 6.41
N PHE A 170 10.57 10.95 5.22
CA PHE A 170 10.87 9.91 4.24
C PHE A 170 11.85 8.87 4.79
N GLU A 171 12.94 9.31 5.44
CA GLU A 171 13.91 8.39 6.03
C GLU A 171 13.34 7.63 7.22
N MET A 172 12.49 8.25 8.03
CA MET A 172 11.80 7.58 9.14
C MET A 172 10.84 6.52 8.60
N ALA A 173 10.00 6.86 7.63
CA ALA A 173 9.07 5.96 6.96
C ALA A 173 9.82 4.76 6.31
N ARG A 174 10.95 5.03 5.64
CA ARG A 174 11.81 3.99 5.05
C ARG A 174 12.38 3.05 6.11
N LYS A 175 12.89 3.60 7.22
CA LYS A 175 13.43 2.81 8.34
C LYS A 175 12.37 1.98 9.03
N SER A 176 11.15 2.51 9.19
CA SER A 176 10.02 1.78 9.75
C SER A 176 9.63 0.60 8.86
N ARG A 177 9.47 0.84 7.55
CA ARG A 177 9.00 -0.17 6.59
C ARG A 177 10.02 -1.28 6.30
N PHE A 178 11.30 -0.93 6.14
CA PHE A 178 12.33 -1.91 5.75
C PHE A 178 13.28 -2.29 6.89
N GLY A 179 13.33 -1.51 7.97
CA GLY A 179 14.34 -1.62 9.02
C GLY A 179 15.60 -0.80 8.74
N LYS A 180 16.34 -0.44 9.81
CA LYS A 180 17.45 0.54 9.78
C LYS A 180 18.52 0.33 8.70
N LYS A 181 18.79 -0.92 8.29
CA LYS A 181 19.86 -1.28 7.35
C LYS A 181 19.38 -1.84 6.01
N LYS A 182 18.07 -2.07 5.82
CA LYS A 182 17.56 -2.65 4.58
C LYS A 182 17.10 -1.54 3.64
N LYS A 183 17.34 -1.76 2.36
CA LYS A 183 16.79 -0.98 1.25
C LYS A 183 15.74 -1.85 0.55
N PRO A 184 14.84 -1.26 -0.26
CA PRO A 184 14.04 -2.01 -1.22
C PRO A 184 14.93 -2.94 -2.04
N LYS A 185 14.44 -4.16 -2.29
CA LYS A 185 15.18 -5.23 -2.96
C LYS A 185 15.18 -5.07 -4.46
N ASP A 186 14.14 -4.42 -5.00
CA ASP A 186 13.95 -4.19 -6.41
C ASP A 186 13.20 -2.88 -6.67
N LYS A 187 13.14 -2.52 -7.95
CA LYS A 187 12.49 -1.30 -8.43
C LYS A 187 10.99 -1.27 -8.11
N GLY A 188 10.30 -2.41 -8.14
CA GLY A 188 8.88 -2.48 -7.84
C GLY A 188 8.59 -2.18 -6.37
N GLU A 189 9.40 -2.74 -5.46
CA GLU A 189 9.32 -2.46 -4.03
C GLU A 189 9.63 -0.99 -3.72
N TRP A 190 10.60 -0.38 -4.41
CA TRP A 190 10.88 1.06 -4.31
C TRP A 190 9.71 1.91 -4.78
N ILE A 191 9.14 1.63 -5.95
CA ILE A 191 7.98 2.34 -6.49
C ILE A 191 6.80 2.26 -5.53
N ASN A 192 6.51 1.07 -4.99
CA ASN A 192 5.38 0.87 -4.08
C ASN A 192 5.59 1.57 -2.72
N PHE A 193 6.83 1.63 -2.23
CA PHE A 193 7.16 2.43 -1.05
C PHE A 193 6.93 3.91 -1.29
N GLN A 194 7.43 4.45 -2.40
CA GLN A 194 7.27 5.86 -2.73
C GLN A 194 5.79 6.21 -2.93
N ASP A 195 5.03 5.36 -3.63
CA ASP A 195 3.59 5.55 -3.86
C ASP A 195 2.81 5.54 -2.53
N TRP A 196 3.11 4.60 -1.61
CA TRP A 196 2.53 4.58 -0.27
C TRP A 196 2.91 5.83 0.55
N PHE A 197 4.18 6.24 0.54
CA PHE A 197 4.64 7.41 1.28
C PHE A 197 3.89 8.68 0.87
N ILE A 198 3.65 8.83 -0.43
CA ILE A 198 3.01 10.03 -0.99
C ILE A 198 1.51 10.04 -0.73
N LEU A 199 0.85 8.88 -0.80
CA LEU A 199 -0.61 8.81 -0.81
C LEU A 199 -1.24 8.50 0.56
N GLU A 200 -0.51 7.82 1.44
CA GLU A 200 -1.07 7.22 2.66
C GLU A 200 -0.24 7.46 3.92
N SER A 201 1.06 7.70 3.82
CA SER A 201 1.90 7.89 5.03
C SER A 201 1.57 9.20 5.71
N GLU A 202 1.34 9.12 7.02
CA GLU A 202 1.32 10.28 7.90
C GLU A 202 2.76 10.77 8.13
N LEU A 203 2.91 12.08 8.13
CA LEU A 203 4.13 12.79 8.49
C LEU A 203 4.20 12.94 10.01
N MET A 204 5.35 13.35 10.54
CA MET A 204 5.51 13.67 11.96
C MET A 204 4.53 14.75 12.46
N SER A 205 4.01 15.58 11.56
CA SER A 205 2.97 16.57 11.89
C SER A 205 1.57 15.96 12.06
N GLY A 206 1.37 14.69 11.70
CA GLY A 206 0.07 14.01 11.63
C GLY A 206 -0.67 14.21 10.31
N GLU A 207 -0.17 15.05 9.40
CA GLU A 207 -0.76 15.28 8.08
C GLU A 207 -0.17 14.35 7.01
N THR A 208 -0.83 14.18 5.87
CA THR A 208 -0.25 13.46 4.71
C THR A 208 0.47 14.41 3.74
N ILE A 209 1.31 13.88 2.85
CA ILE A 209 1.89 14.67 1.73
C ILE A 209 0.80 15.33 0.89
N ILE A 210 -0.32 14.63 0.66
CA ILE A 210 -1.48 15.20 -0.06
C ILE A 210 -2.05 16.41 0.69
N ASP A 211 -2.16 16.36 2.01
CA ASP A 211 -2.65 17.50 2.81
C ASP A 211 -1.74 18.71 2.68
N ARG A 212 -0.42 18.51 2.85
CA ARG A 212 0.59 19.56 2.68
C ARG A 212 0.56 20.15 1.26
N PHE A 213 0.37 19.31 0.26
CA PHE A 213 0.29 19.75 -1.14
C PHE A 213 -0.95 20.59 -1.40
N LEU A 214 -2.11 20.15 -0.90
CA LEU A 214 -3.36 20.88 -1.02
C LEU A 214 -3.31 22.21 -0.26
N GLU A 215 -2.78 22.22 0.96
CA GLU A 215 -2.62 23.45 1.75
C GLU A 215 -1.78 24.49 1.00
N THR A 216 -0.67 24.05 0.40
CA THR A 216 0.31 24.91 -0.28
C THR A 216 -0.24 25.52 -1.57
N TYR A 217 -0.97 24.73 -2.38
CA TYR A 217 -1.31 25.12 -3.75
C TYR A 217 -2.82 25.27 -4.00
N GLN A 218 -3.69 25.15 -2.98
CA GLN A 218 -5.14 25.19 -3.16
C GLN A 218 -5.62 26.40 -3.96
N ASP A 219 -5.07 27.60 -3.71
CA ASP A 219 -5.52 28.84 -4.35
C ASP A 219 -5.13 28.93 -5.83
N GLU A 220 -4.10 28.18 -6.23
CA GLU A 220 -3.65 28.07 -7.61
C GLU A 220 -4.27 26.88 -8.36
N MET A 221 -4.91 25.95 -7.63
CA MET A 221 -5.54 24.77 -8.22
C MET A 221 -6.97 25.05 -8.68
N SER A 222 -7.30 24.57 -9.89
CA SER A 222 -8.70 24.44 -10.27
C SER A 222 -9.42 23.47 -9.33
N ARG A 223 -10.75 23.66 -9.20
CA ARG A 223 -11.60 22.77 -8.40
C ARG A 223 -11.45 21.31 -8.81
N ASP A 224 -11.34 21.06 -10.11
CA ASP A 224 -11.21 19.73 -10.71
C ASP A 224 -9.92 19.02 -10.30
N VAL A 225 -8.79 19.72 -10.32
CA VAL A 225 -7.49 19.21 -9.88
C VAL A 225 -7.50 18.96 -8.37
N ARG A 226 -8.13 19.85 -7.60
CA ARG A 226 -8.28 19.69 -6.15
C ARG A 226 -9.10 18.44 -5.79
N GLU A 227 -10.22 18.22 -6.46
CA GLU A 227 -11.06 17.03 -6.29
C GLU A 227 -10.32 15.74 -6.70
N LEU A 228 -9.56 15.77 -7.79
CA LEU A 228 -8.71 14.66 -8.23
C LEU A 228 -7.70 14.26 -7.16
N ILE A 229 -6.91 15.22 -6.65
CA ILE A 229 -5.85 14.96 -5.67
C ILE A 229 -6.42 14.46 -4.36
N LYS A 230 -7.57 15.00 -3.91
CA LYS A 230 -8.29 14.46 -2.74
C LYS A 230 -8.71 13.01 -2.97
N GLY A 231 -9.15 12.67 -4.19
CA GLY A 231 -9.49 11.31 -4.58
C GLY A 231 -8.32 10.33 -4.51
N TRP A 232 -7.07 10.79 -4.65
CA TRP A 232 -5.90 9.91 -4.57
C TRP A 232 -5.58 9.39 -3.17
N LYS A 233 -6.19 9.96 -2.12
CA LYS A 233 -6.18 9.37 -0.78
C LYS A 233 -6.93 8.04 -0.72
N GLN A 234 -7.88 7.82 -1.63
CA GLN A 234 -8.64 6.57 -1.73
C GLN A 234 -7.86 5.57 -2.59
N VAL A 235 -6.81 5.01 -2.00
CA VAL A 235 -6.02 3.95 -2.62
C VAL A 235 -6.77 2.63 -2.52
N ILE A 236 -6.96 1.98 -3.66
CA ILE A 236 -7.48 0.62 -3.74
C ILE A 236 -6.32 -0.30 -4.12
N GLU A 237 -5.77 -0.97 -3.12
CA GLU A 237 -4.83 -2.08 -3.32
C GLU A 237 -5.61 -3.39 -3.45
N GLY A 238 -5.23 -4.24 -4.39
CA GLY A 238 -5.97 -5.46 -4.62
C GLY A 238 -5.26 -6.52 -5.45
N LEU A 239 -5.90 -7.70 -5.45
CA LEU A 239 -5.73 -8.74 -6.44
C LEU A 239 -6.85 -8.58 -7.45
N PHE A 240 -6.50 -8.24 -8.68
CA PHE A 240 -7.44 -7.91 -9.73
C PHE A 240 -7.48 -9.01 -10.78
N GLU A 241 -8.67 -9.29 -11.31
CA GLU A 241 -8.90 -10.08 -12.52
C GLU A 241 -9.27 -9.15 -13.67
N ILE A 242 -8.70 -9.37 -14.85
CA ILE A 242 -9.03 -8.60 -16.05
C ILE A 242 -10.29 -9.17 -16.67
N LYS A 243 -11.35 -8.37 -16.70
CA LYS A 243 -12.64 -8.76 -17.30
C LYS A 243 -12.72 -8.40 -18.77
N ASP A 244 -12.13 -7.27 -19.15
CA ASP A 244 -12.05 -6.83 -20.54
C ASP A 244 -10.93 -5.79 -20.77
N ARG A 245 -10.58 -5.57 -22.04
CA ARG A 245 -9.64 -4.53 -22.47
C ARG A 245 -10.39 -3.31 -22.99
N LEU A 246 -10.03 -2.13 -22.50
CA LEU A 246 -10.51 -0.85 -22.99
C LEU A 246 -9.45 -0.23 -23.91
N LYS A 247 -9.82 0.79 -24.68
CA LYS A 247 -8.91 1.47 -25.63
C LYS A 247 -7.60 1.96 -24.99
N ASN A 248 -7.68 2.50 -23.77
CA ASN A 248 -6.54 3.06 -23.01
C ASN A 248 -6.42 2.46 -21.60
N GLY A 249 -7.02 1.29 -21.34
CA GLY A 249 -7.14 0.75 -19.98
C GLY A 249 -7.77 -0.63 -19.95
N TYR A 250 -8.28 -1.01 -18.78
CA TYR A 250 -8.85 -2.31 -18.51
C TYR A 250 -10.13 -2.19 -17.68
N LEU A 251 -11.07 -3.09 -17.93
CA LEU A 251 -12.14 -3.37 -16.99
C LEU A 251 -11.63 -4.46 -16.04
N VAL A 252 -11.43 -4.12 -14.78
CA VAL A 252 -10.80 -5.00 -13.78
C VAL A 252 -11.74 -5.27 -12.62
N LYS A 253 -11.81 -6.51 -12.15
CA LYS A 253 -12.53 -6.86 -10.92
C LYS A 253 -11.51 -7.01 -9.80
N ASN A 254 -11.61 -6.19 -8.76
CA ASN A 254 -10.85 -6.44 -7.54
C ASN A 254 -11.51 -7.61 -6.80
N LEU A 255 -10.78 -8.71 -6.62
CA LEU A 255 -11.29 -9.90 -5.97
C LEU A 255 -11.37 -9.77 -4.45
N ILE A 256 -10.78 -8.72 -3.86
CA ILE A 256 -10.82 -8.48 -2.41
C ILE A 256 -12.16 -7.81 -2.06
N ASN A 257 -12.45 -6.64 -2.62
CA ASN A 257 -13.73 -5.97 -2.36
C ASN A 257 -14.86 -6.36 -3.31
N GLU A 258 -14.57 -7.18 -4.32
CA GLU A 258 -15.52 -7.69 -5.32
C GLU A 258 -16.19 -6.60 -6.17
N ARG A 259 -15.52 -5.45 -6.32
CA ARG A 259 -15.95 -4.35 -7.19
C ARG A 259 -15.27 -4.41 -8.54
N VAL A 260 -15.96 -3.89 -9.54
CA VAL A 260 -15.46 -3.75 -10.90
C VAL A 260 -15.12 -2.29 -11.16
N TYR A 261 -13.95 -2.07 -11.75
CA TYR A 261 -13.37 -0.76 -11.99
C TYR A 261 -12.94 -0.62 -13.45
N GLU A 262 -13.12 0.57 -13.99
CA GLU A 262 -12.39 1.01 -15.18
C GLU A 262 -11.06 1.62 -14.73
N ALA A 263 -9.95 0.96 -15.07
CA ALA A 263 -8.60 1.35 -14.68
C ALA A 263 -7.77 1.73 -15.90
N PHE A 264 -7.23 2.94 -15.90
CA PHE A 264 -6.48 3.51 -17.02
C PHE A 264 -5.01 3.76 -16.67
N ALA A 265 -4.13 3.56 -17.64
CA ALA A 265 -2.71 3.81 -17.47
C ALA A 265 -2.38 5.26 -17.86
N THR A 266 -1.77 6.01 -16.95
CA THR A 266 -1.24 7.36 -17.26
C THR A 266 0.07 7.28 -18.04
N ASN A 267 0.80 6.17 -17.90
CA ASN A 267 1.93 5.80 -18.74
C ASN A 267 1.82 4.31 -19.06
N ILE A 268 1.87 3.95 -20.35
CA ILE A 268 1.79 2.57 -20.80
C ILE A 268 3.19 1.97 -20.67
N SER A 269 3.46 1.23 -19.60
CA SER A 269 4.66 0.40 -19.48
C SER A 269 4.42 -0.97 -20.11
N GLU A 270 5.49 -1.60 -20.64
CA GLU A 270 5.46 -2.91 -21.31
C GLU A 270 4.67 -4.01 -20.55
N PRO A 271 4.76 -4.17 -19.21
CA PRO A 271 4.06 -5.26 -18.53
C PRO A 271 2.52 -5.14 -18.50
N LEU A 272 1.93 -3.99 -18.85
CA LEU A 272 0.47 -3.86 -18.98
C LEU A 272 -0.01 -4.35 -20.35
N ILE A 273 0.82 -4.29 -21.39
CA ILE A 273 0.39 -4.50 -22.79
C ILE A 273 0.00 -5.96 -23.05
N ASP A 274 0.67 -6.88 -22.36
CA ASP A 274 0.56 -8.33 -22.53
C ASP A 274 -0.47 -8.99 -21.60
N LEU A 275 -1.31 -8.19 -20.95
CA LEU A 275 -2.38 -8.69 -20.09
C LEU A 275 -3.67 -8.89 -20.89
N PHE A 276 -4.24 -10.09 -20.77
CA PHE A 276 -5.44 -10.52 -21.47
C PHE A 276 -6.59 -10.76 -20.50
N LYS A 277 -7.80 -10.89 -21.06
CA LYS A 277 -8.98 -11.26 -20.28
C LYS A 277 -8.76 -12.58 -19.54
N GLY A 278 -9.06 -12.57 -18.25
CA GLY A 278 -8.87 -13.68 -17.32
C GLY A 278 -7.52 -13.66 -16.59
N ASP A 279 -6.54 -12.89 -17.06
CA ASP A 279 -5.29 -12.72 -16.32
C ASP A 279 -5.53 -11.95 -15.02
N PHE A 280 -4.62 -12.14 -14.07
CA PHE A 280 -4.66 -11.46 -12.80
C PHE A 280 -3.47 -10.50 -12.65
N PHE A 281 -3.58 -9.57 -11.71
CA PHE A 281 -2.42 -8.82 -11.24
C PHE A 281 -2.63 -8.39 -9.79
N ILE A 282 -1.52 -8.21 -9.08
CA ILE A 282 -1.52 -7.50 -7.80
C ILE A 282 -1.05 -6.08 -8.08
N GLY A 283 -1.77 -5.09 -7.58
CA GLY A 283 -1.42 -3.69 -7.82
C GLY A 283 -2.31 -2.73 -7.06
N ARG A 284 -2.20 -1.46 -7.41
CA ARG A 284 -2.95 -0.37 -6.79
C ARG A 284 -3.60 0.48 -7.87
N ILE A 285 -4.81 0.95 -7.58
CA ILE A 285 -5.51 1.95 -8.37
C ILE A 285 -5.96 3.10 -7.46
N VAL A 286 -6.10 4.30 -8.02
CA VAL A 286 -6.59 5.48 -7.31
C VAL A 286 -7.70 6.15 -8.11
N SER A 287 -8.63 6.80 -7.39
CA SER A 287 -9.76 7.49 -8.01
C SER A 287 -9.31 8.67 -8.88
N ALA A 288 -9.90 8.80 -10.05
CA ALA A 288 -9.66 9.87 -11.01
C ALA A 288 -10.99 10.41 -11.57
N ARG A 289 -11.79 11.03 -10.70
CA ARG A 289 -13.06 11.70 -11.05
C ARG A 289 -14.05 10.79 -11.82
N GLY A 290 -14.37 9.63 -11.25
CA GLY A 290 -15.38 8.69 -11.77
C GLY A 290 -14.80 7.46 -12.47
N VAL A 291 -13.50 7.48 -12.77
CA VAL A 291 -12.73 6.31 -13.20
C VAL A 291 -11.55 6.07 -12.25
N HIS A 292 -10.71 5.08 -12.53
CA HIS A 292 -9.48 4.84 -11.76
C HIS A 292 -8.25 4.90 -12.66
N ILE A 293 -7.11 5.24 -12.07
CA ILE A 293 -5.81 5.13 -12.72
C ILE A 293 -4.90 4.18 -11.95
N PHE A 294 -4.00 3.50 -12.66
CA PHE A 294 -2.98 2.67 -12.02
C PHE A 294 -2.02 3.52 -11.17
N SER A 295 -1.66 2.99 -10.00
CA SER A 295 -0.79 3.60 -9.01
C SER A 295 0.29 2.61 -8.57
N GLY A 296 1.52 3.09 -8.35
CA GLY A 296 2.64 2.22 -8.00
C GLY A 296 3.05 1.22 -9.10
N ALA A 297 3.75 0.17 -8.68
CA ALA A 297 4.12 -0.96 -9.50
C ALA A 297 3.06 -2.06 -9.38
N PHE A 298 2.81 -2.78 -10.47
CA PHE A 298 1.93 -3.94 -10.47
C PHE A 298 2.71 -5.20 -10.85
N SER A 299 2.23 -6.35 -10.40
CA SER A 299 2.80 -7.66 -10.65
C SER A 299 1.78 -8.49 -11.46
N PRO A 300 2.00 -8.68 -12.78
CA PRO A 300 1.10 -9.47 -13.61
C PRO A 300 1.20 -10.96 -13.25
N ILE A 301 0.06 -11.65 -13.35
CA ILE A 301 -0.11 -13.07 -13.08
C ILE A 301 -0.92 -13.65 -14.26
N PRO A 302 -0.25 -13.99 -15.37
CA PRO A 302 -0.92 -14.54 -16.53
C PRO A 302 -1.54 -15.90 -16.22
N LEU A 303 -2.67 -16.19 -16.84
CA LEU A 303 -3.25 -17.53 -16.80
C LEU A 303 -2.35 -18.54 -17.53
N ASP A 304 -2.25 -19.74 -16.98
CA ASP A 304 -1.53 -20.86 -17.59
C ASP A 304 -2.41 -21.65 -18.60
N GLY A 305 -3.58 -21.10 -18.97
CA GLY A 305 -4.58 -21.76 -19.81
C GLY A 305 -5.43 -22.81 -19.09
N ASN A 306 -5.22 -23.06 -17.79
CA ASN A 306 -5.97 -24.00 -16.98
C ASN A 306 -6.63 -23.31 -15.77
N ASP A 307 -7.62 -23.98 -15.17
CA ASP A 307 -8.30 -23.45 -13.96
C ASP A 307 -7.43 -23.47 -12.70
N ARG A 308 -6.21 -24.04 -12.76
CA ARG A 308 -5.33 -24.17 -11.60
C ARG A 308 -4.90 -22.81 -11.04
N VAL A 309 -4.39 -21.92 -11.90
CA VAL A 309 -3.96 -20.57 -11.47
C VAL A 309 -5.17 -19.77 -11.00
N ARG A 310 -6.28 -19.82 -11.74
CA ARG A 310 -7.54 -19.16 -11.35
C ARG A 310 -8.03 -19.57 -9.97
N ASN A 311 -8.19 -20.88 -9.74
CA ASN A 311 -8.63 -21.40 -8.44
C ASN A 311 -7.67 -21.00 -7.31
N LYS A 312 -6.36 -20.97 -7.58
CA LYS A 312 -5.39 -20.51 -6.61
C LYS A 312 -5.56 -19.02 -6.28
N MET A 313 -5.80 -18.17 -7.29
CA MET A 313 -6.05 -16.74 -7.09
C MET A 313 -7.34 -16.49 -6.31
N TYR A 314 -8.40 -17.25 -6.57
CA TYR A 314 -9.65 -17.18 -5.81
C TYR A 314 -9.49 -17.62 -4.35
N GLN A 315 -8.72 -18.68 -4.07
CA GLN A 315 -8.36 -19.04 -2.69
C GLN A 315 -7.55 -17.94 -2.00
N VAL A 316 -6.59 -17.32 -2.70
CA VAL A 316 -5.80 -16.21 -2.16
C VAL A 316 -6.70 -15.01 -1.86
N ALA A 317 -7.61 -14.66 -2.77
CA ALA A 317 -8.58 -13.58 -2.57
C ALA A 317 -9.47 -13.86 -1.36
N ALA A 318 -10.08 -15.04 -1.26
CA ALA A 318 -10.92 -15.43 -0.13
C ALA A 318 -10.20 -15.29 1.21
N ARG A 319 -8.92 -15.69 1.28
CA ARG A 319 -8.09 -15.52 2.47
C ARG A 319 -7.82 -14.04 2.78
N MET A 320 -7.40 -13.26 1.77
CA MET A 320 -7.16 -11.81 1.93
C MET A 320 -8.40 -11.07 2.42
N GLN A 321 -9.59 -11.47 1.96
CA GLN A 321 -10.86 -10.89 2.41
C GLN A 321 -11.11 -11.11 3.91
N MET A 322 -10.81 -12.31 4.41
CA MET A 322 -10.98 -12.66 5.82
C MET A 322 -9.92 -11.98 6.70
N GLU A 323 -8.67 -11.95 6.24
CA GLU A 323 -7.56 -11.36 6.99
C GLU A 323 -7.63 -9.83 7.03
N ASN A 324 -8.33 -9.19 6.08
CA ASN A 324 -8.42 -7.73 6.00
C ASN A 324 -9.85 -7.24 5.68
N PRO A 325 -10.79 -7.30 6.64
CA PRO A 325 -12.17 -6.85 6.44
C PRO A 325 -12.30 -5.42 5.91
N ALA A 326 -11.45 -4.50 6.37
CA ALA A 326 -11.40 -3.13 5.88
C ALA A 326 -11.23 -3.05 4.35
N LYS A 327 -10.26 -3.79 3.80
CA LYS A 327 -10.05 -3.85 2.35
C LYS A 327 -11.17 -4.61 1.64
N ALA A 328 -11.72 -5.66 2.27
CA ALA A 328 -12.77 -6.49 1.68
C ALA A 328 -14.13 -5.79 1.57
N LEU A 329 -14.39 -4.79 2.41
CA LEU A 329 -15.64 -4.06 2.47
C LEU A 329 -15.53 -2.65 1.86
N ALA A 330 -14.30 -2.18 1.62
CA ALA A 330 -14.02 -0.90 1.00
C ALA A 330 -14.75 -0.75 -0.34
N ASP A 331 -15.43 0.39 -0.53
CA ASP A 331 -16.13 0.73 -1.78
C ASP A 331 -17.18 -0.31 -2.24
N ASN A 332 -17.68 -1.15 -1.32
CA ASN A 332 -18.74 -2.12 -1.61
C ASN A 332 -19.88 -2.06 -0.56
N PRO A 333 -20.83 -1.12 -0.71
CA PRO A 333 -21.93 -0.95 0.25
C PRO A 333 -22.85 -2.17 0.32
N GLU A 334 -23.04 -2.91 -0.77
CA GLU A 334 -23.84 -4.14 -0.78
C GLU A 334 -23.16 -5.23 0.06
N LYS A 335 -21.86 -5.44 -0.15
CA LYS A 335 -21.08 -6.43 0.61
C LYS A 335 -21.01 -6.07 2.10
N LEU A 336 -20.86 -4.78 2.42
CA LEU A 336 -20.93 -4.28 3.80
C LEU A 336 -22.29 -4.58 4.43
N GLN A 337 -23.38 -4.31 3.72
CA GLN A 337 -24.72 -4.55 4.22
C GLN A 337 -24.98 -6.04 4.46
N LYS A 338 -24.66 -6.90 3.48
CA LYS A 338 -24.79 -8.37 3.62
C LYS A 338 -23.90 -8.94 4.73
N SER A 339 -22.71 -8.38 4.91
CA SER A 339 -21.81 -8.75 6.02
C SER A 339 -22.40 -8.36 7.39
N ARG A 340 -23.00 -7.18 7.52
CA ARG A 340 -23.72 -6.78 8.73
C ARG A 340 -24.93 -7.67 9.01
N GLU A 341 -25.68 -8.06 7.98
CA GLU A 341 -26.79 -9.01 8.12
C GLU A 341 -26.31 -10.39 8.56
N ALA A 342 -25.17 -10.87 8.04
CA ALA A 342 -24.57 -12.12 8.46
C ALA A 342 -24.15 -12.10 9.93
N VAL A 343 -23.57 -11.00 10.43
CA VAL A 343 -23.27 -10.83 11.86
C VAL A 343 -24.54 -10.84 12.70
N ARG A 344 -25.59 -10.11 12.30
CA ARG A 344 -26.87 -10.12 13.04
C ARG A 344 -27.51 -11.52 13.08
N LYS A 345 -27.43 -12.28 11.98
CA LYS A 345 -27.90 -13.68 11.95
C LYS A 345 -27.07 -14.56 12.88
N MET A 346 -25.74 -14.42 12.85
CA MET A 346 -24.85 -15.14 13.77
C MET A 346 -25.20 -14.83 15.24
N TYR A 347 -25.41 -13.56 15.57
CA TYR A 347 -25.81 -13.14 16.92
C TYR A 347 -27.16 -13.74 17.34
N ALA A 348 -28.17 -13.72 16.46
CA ALA A 348 -29.48 -14.32 16.72
C ALA A 348 -29.39 -15.84 16.94
N ASP A 349 -28.63 -16.55 16.10
CA ASP A 349 -28.39 -18.00 16.24
C ASP A 349 -27.68 -18.31 17.57
N PHE A 350 -26.69 -17.49 17.95
CA PHE A 350 -25.95 -17.64 19.21
C PHE A 350 -26.86 -17.48 20.43
N ILE A 351 -27.68 -16.43 20.46
CA ILE A 351 -28.69 -16.22 21.50
C ILE A 351 -29.68 -17.38 21.54
N SER A 352 -30.15 -17.86 20.38
CA SER A 352 -31.10 -18.98 20.32
C SER A 352 -30.50 -20.27 20.87
N TYR A 353 -29.19 -20.50 20.71
CA TYR A 353 -28.53 -21.72 21.16
C TYR A 353 -28.13 -21.66 22.64
N PHE A 354 -27.52 -20.55 23.08
CA PHE A 354 -26.99 -20.41 24.45
C PHE A 354 -27.93 -19.71 25.43
N GLY A 355 -28.96 -19.00 24.93
CA GLY A 355 -29.89 -18.18 25.73
C GLY A 355 -29.31 -16.85 26.22
N LYS A 356 -28.07 -16.54 25.87
CA LYS A 356 -27.30 -15.37 26.29
C LYS A 356 -26.19 -15.08 25.28
N ASP A 357 -25.62 -13.88 25.36
CA ASP A 357 -24.56 -13.39 24.46
C ASP A 357 -23.14 -13.51 25.04
N GLU A 358 -22.99 -14.26 26.12
CA GLU A 358 -21.70 -14.55 26.75
C GLU A 358 -21.67 -15.96 27.38
N VAL A 359 -20.61 -16.70 27.11
CA VAL A 359 -20.37 -18.04 27.66
C VAL A 359 -19.01 -18.03 28.32
N PHE A 360 -18.93 -18.48 29.57
CA PHE A 360 -17.70 -18.53 30.36
C PHE A 360 -17.29 -19.99 30.62
N GLY A 361 -15.99 -20.24 30.70
CA GLY A 361 -15.41 -21.54 31.04
C GLY A 361 -13.89 -21.50 31.01
N THR A 362 -13.26 -22.66 30.98
CA THR A 362 -11.83 -22.78 30.64
C THR A 362 -11.63 -22.66 29.13
N GLY A 363 -10.41 -22.37 28.68
CA GLY A 363 -10.11 -22.29 27.24
C GLY A 363 -10.48 -23.55 26.44
N LYS A 364 -10.38 -24.73 27.06
CA LYS A 364 -10.80 -26.00 26.45
C LYS A 364 -12.31 -26.13 26.35
N GLU A 365 -13.04 -25.74 27.38
CA GLU A 365 -14.51 -25.76 27.38
C GLU A 365 -15.05 -24.76 26.37
N ILE A 366 -14.49 -23.55 26.30
CA ILE A 366 -14.88 -22.54 25.32
C ILE A 366 -14.65 -23.02 23.88
N ARG A 367 -13.52 -23.68 23.60
CA ARG A 367 -13.30 -24.31 22.29
C ARG A 367 -14.38 -25.34 21.97
N GLN A 368 -14.70 -26.22 22.92
CA GLN A 368 -15.72 -27.25 22.73
C GLN A 368 -17.11 -26.62 22.51
N CYS A 369 -17.48 -25.61 23.30
CA CYS A 369 -18.75 -24.90 23.12
C CYS A 369 -18.86 -24.25 21.74
N HIS A 370 -17.78 -23.66 21.24
CA HIS A 370 -17.75 -23.12 19.88
C HIS A 370 -17.90 -24.23 18.83
N GLU A 371 -17.16 -25.34 18.95
CA GLU A 371 -17.28 -26.49 18.03
C GLU A 371 -18.71 -27.05 18.01
N ASP A 372 -19.33 -27.25 19.18
CA ASP A 372 -20.70 -27.75 19.31
C ASP A 372 -21.73 -26.79 18.70
N PHE A 373 -21.55 -25.48 18.92
CA PHE A 373 -22.41 -24.44 18.34
C PHE A 373 -22.26 -24.39 16.82
N PHE A 374 -21.04 -24.43 16.30
CA PHE A 374 -20.78 -24.44 14.87
C PHE A 374 -21.39 -25.69 14.21
N ASP A 375 -21.20 -26.87 14.82
CA ASP A 375 -21.80 -28.11 14.33
C ASP A 375 -23.33 -28.05 14.35
N HIS A 376 -23.93 -27.44 15.36
CA HIS A 376 -25.37 -27.18 15.39
C HIS A 376 -25.82 -26.30 14.22
N GLN A 377 -25.13 -25.17 13.97
CA GLN A 377 -25.46 -24.26 12.88
C GLN A 377 -25.30 -24.90 11.50
N VAL A 378 -24.33 -25.80 11.32
CA VAL A 378 -24.01 -26.39 10.03
C VAL A 378 -24.85 -27.62 9.72
N PHE A 379 -25.03 -28.51 10.70
CA PHE A 379 -25.60 -29.85 10.48
C PHE A 379 -26.99 -30.05 11.09
N LYS A 380 -27.49 -29.12 11.91
CA LYS A 380 -28.79 -29.27 12.60
C LYS A 380 -29.79 -28.16 12.28
N MET A 381 -29.33 -26.93 12.15
CA MET A 381 -30.22 -25.82 11.77
C MET A 381 -30.61 -25.92 10.29
N GLN A 382 -31.91 -25.95 10.04
CA GLN A 382 -32.47 -25.91 8.69
C GLN A 382 -32.80 -24.48 8.30
N ASP A 383 -32.51 -24.11 7.06
CA ASP A 383 -32.97 -22.85 6.51
C ASP A 383 -34.50 -22.90 6.33
N PRO A 384 -35.26 -21.90 6.83
CA PRO A 384 -36.72 -21.91 6.75
C PRO A 384 -37.28 -21.90 5.32
N GLU A 385 -36.53 -21.38 4.34
CA GLU A 385 -36.98 -21.29 2.96
C GLU A 385 -36.68 -22.58 2.18
N THR A 386 -35.49 -23.18 2.40
CA THR A 386 -35.07 -24.37 1.64
C THR A 386 -35.40 -25.68 2.35
N GLY A 387 -35.57 -25.65 3.68
CA GLY A 387 -35.71 -26.82 4.55
C GLY A 387 -34.43 -27.64 4.70
N LEU A 388 -33.30 -27.16 4.16
CA LEU A 388 -32.02 -27.86 4.17
C LEU A 388 -31.07 -27.26 5.22
N THR A 389 -30.20 -28.09 5.76
CA THR A 389 -29.06 -27.63 6.57
C THR A 389 -27.97 -27.03 5.68
N LYS A 390 -27.08 -26.21 6.24
CA LYS A 390 -25.94 -25.64 5.49
C LYS A 390 -25.07 -26.72 4.86
N ALA A 391 -24.88 -27.85 5.55
CA ALA A 391 -24.14 -29.00 5.02
C ALA A 391 -24.85 -29.62 3.79
N GLU A 392 -26.17 -29.82 3.86
CA GLU A 392 -26.96 -30.36 2.76
C GLU A 392 -27.02 -29.40 1.56
N GLU A 393 -27.17 -28.10 1.80
CA GLU A 393 -27.10 -27.07 0.74
C GLU A 393 -25.74 -27.08 0.05
N PHE A 394 -24.65 -27.18 0.84
CA PHE A 394 -23.31 -27.27 0.32
C PHE A 394 -23.11 -28.53 -0.54
N GLU A 395 -23.56 -29.68 -0.05
CA GLU A 395 -23.50 -30.95 -0.77
C GLU A 395 -24.30 -30.91 -2.07
N LYS A 396 -25.52 -30.37 -2.03
CA LYS A 396 -26.37 -30.21 -3.21
C LYS A 396 -25.74 -29.30 -4.26
N ARG A 397 -25.06 -28.22 -3.83
CA ARG A 397 -24.41 -27.25 -4.73
C ARG A 397 -23.10 -27.78 -5.32
N THR A 398 -22.29 -28.46 -4.52
CA THR A 398 -20.90 -28.79 -4.89
C THR A 398 -20.65 -30.26 -5.20
N GLY A 399 -21.60 -31.15 -4.84
CA GLY A 399 -21.45 -32.60 -4.92
C GLY A 399 -20.43 -33.18 -3.92
N ARG A 400 -19.98 -32.39 -2.93
CA ARG A 400 -18.97 -32.78 -1.95
C ARG A 400 -19.51 -32.66 -0.53
N HIS A 401 -19.08 -33.57 0.35
CA HIS A 401 -19.38 -33.49 1.77
C HIS A 401 -18.75 -32.24 2.41
N PHE A 402 -19.53 -31.54 3.22
CA PHE A 402 -19.04 -30.40 3.99
C PHE A 402 -18.00 -30.87 5.01
N LYS A 403 -16.83 -30.23 5.03
CA LYS A 403 -15.79 -30.49 6.02
C LYS A 403 -15.62 -29.26 6.90
N PRO A 404 -16.01 -29.32 8.18
CA PRO A 404 -15.86 -28.18 9.08
C PRO A 404 -14.37 -27.89 9.31
N LEU A 405 -14.00 -26.62 9.22
CA LEU A 405 -12.68 -26.15 9.64
C LEU A 405 -12.63 -26.15 11.16
N LYS A 406 -11.56 -26.70 11.73
CA LYS A 406 -11.35 -26.64 13.17
C LYS A 406 -10.87 -25.25 13.56
N LEU A 407 -11.50 -24.69 14.59
CA LEU A 407 -11.07 -23.43 15.16
C LEU A 407 -9.71 -23.61 15.85
N GLU A 408 -8.71 -22.87 15.38
CA GLU A 408 -7.42 -22.79 16.06
C GLU A 408 -7.42 -21.58 17.00
N LEU A 409 -7.49 -21.86 18.31
CA LEU A 409 -7.39 -20.85 19.34
C LEU A 409 -5.93 -20.67 19.82
N PRO A 410 -5.51 -19.45 20.20
CA PRO A 410 -4.19 -19.20 20.77
C PRO A 410 -3.91 -20.11 21.97
N GLN A 411 -2.65 -20.56 22.11
CA GLN A 411 -2.27 -21.44 23.24
C GLN A 411 -2.50 -20.80 24.61
N LYS A 412 -2.37 -19.47 24.70
CA LYS A 412 -2.60 -18.71 25.94
C LYS A 412 -4.06 -18.86 26.38
N LEU A 413 -5.00 -18.51 25.51
CA LEU A 413 -6.44 -18.76 25.70
C LEU A 413 -6.77 -20.22 26.04
N LEU A 414 -6.24 -21.20 25.29
CA LEU A 414 -6.50 -22.62 25.55
C LEU A 414 -6.04 -23.12 26.93
N ARG A 415 -5.01 -22.49 27.50
CA ARG A 415 -4.49 -22.81 28.84
C ARG A 415 -5.17 -22.00 29.93
N SER A 416 -5.92 -20.96 29.57
CA SER A 416 -6.62 -20.12 30.53
C SER A 416 -7.69 -20.91 31.30
N LYS A 417 -7.76 -20.66 32.59
CA LYS A 417 -8.85 -21.14 33.46
C LYS A 417 -10.07 -20.21 33.42
N ASP A 418 -9.86 -18.98 32.98
CA ASP A 418 -10.91 -17.99 32.76
C ASP A 418 -10.86 -17.56 31.29
N ALA A 419 -11.77 -18.12 30.52
CA ALA A 419 -11.98 -17.79 29.12
C ALA A 419 -13.46 -17.55 28.89
N ALA A 420 -13.76 -16.70 27.92
CA ALA A 420 -15.12 -16.47 27.48
C ALA A 420 -15.24 -16.40 25.97
N MET A 421 -16.44 -16.73 25.50
CA MET A 421 -16.92 -16.43 24.16
C MET A 421 -18.01 -15.37 24.30
N LEU A 422 -17.74 -14.19 23.74
CA LEU A 422 -18.63 -13.05 23.71
C LEU A 422 -19.19 -12.93 22.29
N CYS A 423 -20.51 -12.82 22.14
CA CYS A 423 -21.13 -12.56 20.84
C CYS A 423 -21.74 -11.16 20.82
N ASP A 424 -21.43 -10.35 19.81
CA ASP A 424 -21.91 -8.98 19.64
C ASP A 424 -22.58 -8.79 18.26
N PRO A 425 -23.67 -8.00 18.14
CA PRO A 425 -24.39 -7.81 16.88
C PRO A 425 -23.63 -6.99 15.82
N VAL A 426 -22.45 -6.44 16.13
CA VAL A 426 -21.56 -5.73 15.21
C VAL A 426 -20.27 -6.52 14.98
N GLU A 427 -19.65 -7.03 16.04
CA GLU A 427 -18.36 -7.72 15.99
C GLU A 427 -18.43 -9.25 15.94
N SER A 428 -19.62 -9.84 16.03
CA SER A 428 -19.80 -11.29 16.07
C SER A 428 -19.08 -11.92 17.28
N LEU A 429 -18.47 -13.09 17.11
CA LEU A 429 -17.80 -13.86 18.16
C LEU A 429 -16.38 -13.37 18.43
N THR A 430 -16.14 -13.03 19.70
CA THR A 430 -14.82 -12.71 20.25
C THR A 430 -14.49 -13.67 21.38
N PHE A 431 -13.23 -14.12 21.44
CA PHE A 431 -12.73 -14.97 22.51
C PHE A 431 -11.86 -14.14 23.45
N LEU A 432 -12.16 -14.19 24.74
CA LEU A 432 -11.58 -13.31 25.73
C LEU A 432 -10.90 -14.11 26.85
N GLU A 433 -9.69 -13.69 27.24
CA GLU A 433 -8.94 -14.22 28.38
C GLU A 433 -9.28 -13.40 29.63
N GLU A 434 -9.44 -14.04 30.78
CA GLU A 434 -9.67 -13.36 32.07
C GLU A 434 -10.92 -12.46 32.08
N TYR A 435 -11.90 -12.77 31.22
CA TYR A 435 -13.09 -11.93 31.07
C TYR A 435 -13.99 -11.95 32.30
N ARG A 436 -14.04 -13.06 33.04
CA ARG A 436 -14.79 -13.10 34.30
C ARG A 436 -14.13 -12.18 35.31
N LEU A 437 -12.81 -12.24 35.45
CA LEU A 437 -12.06 -11.34 36.32
C LEU A 437 -12.29 -9.88 35.93
N PHE A 438 -12.21 -9.55 34.64
CA PHE A 438 -12.54 -8.21 34.12
C PHE A 438 -13.93 -7.76 34.58
N VAL A 439 -14.96 -8.59 34.39
CA VAL A 439 -16.34 -8.28 34.81
C VAL A 439 -16.45 -8.14 36.34
N GLU A 440 -15.77 -8.99 37.11
CA GLU A 440 -15.77 -8.96 38.59
C GLU A 440 -15.21 -7.64 39.15
N VAL A 441 -14.20 -7.03 38.51
CA VAL A 441 -13.67 -5.71 38.89
C VAL A 441 -14.76 -4.64 38.82
N PHE A 442 -15.62 -4.68 37.81
CA PHE A 442 -16.74 -3.72 37.66
C PHE A 442 -17.98 -4.11 38.47
N ASP A 443 -18.21 -5.40 38.72
CA ASP A 443 -19.32 -5.87 39.56
C ASP A 443 -19.07 -5.52 41.05
N ASN A 444 -17.83 -5.65 41.53
CA ASN A 444 -17.46 -5.47 42.94
C ASN A 444 -16.17 -4.65 43.12
N PRO A 445 -16.13 -3.37 42.72
CA PRO A 445 -14.91 -2.56 42.72
C PRO A 445 -14.22 -2.48 44.09
N GLU A 446 -14.97 -2.40 45.18
CA GLU A 446 -14.43 -2.29 46.54
C GLU A 446 -13.52 -3.46 46.95
N MET A 447 -13.71 -4.64 46.35
CA MET A 447 -12.91 -5.84 46.64
C MET A 447 -11.64 -5.93 45.79
N HIS A 448 -11.57 -5.19 44.69
CA HIS A 448 -10.55 -5.36 43.65
C HIS A 448 -9.68 -4.11 43.44
N LEU A 449 -10.20 -2.91 43.66
CA LEU A 449 -9.43 -1.67 43.51
C LEU A 449 -8.23 -1.64 44.47
N GLY A 450 -7.09 -1.17 43.96
CA GLY A 450 -5.80 -1.19 44.66
C GLY A 450 -5.04 -2.52 44.58
N MET A 451 -5.60 -3.54 43.93
CA MET A 451 -4.90 -4.79 43.67
C MET A 451 -4.21 -4.76 42.30
N ALA A 452 -2.94 -5.17 42.26
CA ALA A 452 -2.15 -5.18 41.03
C ALA A 452 -2.77 -6.04 39.90
N TYR A 453 -3.45 -7.14 40.23
CA TYR A 453 -4.11 -7.99 39.22
C TYR A 453 -5.33 -7.30 38.58
N ALA A 454 -6.03 -6.44 39.32
CA ALA A 454 -7.21 -5.74 38.82
C ALA A 454 -6.79 -4.63 37.85
N GLU A 455 -5.69 -3.95 38.17
CA GLU A 455 -5.06 -2.99 37.26
C GLU A 455 -4.58 -3.67 35.98
N ASP A 456 -3.87 -4.80 36.10
CA ASP A 456 -3.34 -5.54 34.95
C ASP A 456 -4.46 -6.01 34.00
N VAL A 457 -5.55 -6.57 34.51
CA VAL A 457 -6.67 -7.02 33.65
C VAL A 457 -7.40 -5.85 32.97
N VAL A 458 -7.61 -4.73 33.67
CA VAL A 458 -8.30 -3.56 33.09
C VAL A 458 -7.42 -2.88 32.05
N MET A 459 -6.16 -2.62 32.36
CA MET A 459 -5.22 -1.96 31.44
C MET A 459 -4.89 -2.85 30.25
N SER A 460 -4.71 -4.16 30.43
CA SER A 460 -4.49 -5.07 29.29
C SER A 460 -5.67 -5.11 28.32
N TYR A 461 -6.91 -5.00 28.80
CA TYR A 461 -8.08 -4.86 27.94
C TYR A 461 -8.10 -3.50 27.24
N LEU A 462 -7.81 -2.43 27.98
CA LEU A 462 -7.84 -1.06 27.47
C LEU A 462 -6.77 -0.81 26.40
N GLU A 463 -5.56 -1.35 26.57
CA GLU A 463 -4.42 -1.17 25.68
C GLU A 463 -4.33 -2.21 24.55
N SER A 464 -5.16 -3.26 24.56
CA SER A 464 -5.08 -4.33 23.56
C SER A 464 -5.58 -3.93 22.17
N ASP A 465 -4.73 -3.99 21.15
CA ASP A 465 -5.14 -3.81 19.75
C ASP A 465 -6.08 -4.89 19.20
N THR A 466 -6.32 -5.97 19.96
CA THR A 466 -7.15 -7.12 19.52
C THR A 466 -8.45 -7.28 20.30
N ILE A 467 -8.60 -6.55 21.42
CA ILE A 467 -9.83 -6.52 22.21
C ILE A 467 -10.48 -5.15 21.98
N SER A 468 -11.70 -5.15 21.47
CA SER A 468 -12.46 -3.93 21.17
C SER A 468 -12.99 -3.25 22.43
N ASP A 469 -13.71 -2.13 22.25
CA ASP A 469 -14.43 -1.46 23.34
C ASP A 469 -15.65 -2.23 23.90
N VAL A 470 -16.09 -3.33 23.25
CA VAL A 470 -17.36 -4.02 23.61
C VAL A 470 -17.40 -4.45 25.07
N PRO A 471 -16.34 -5.04 25.67
CA PRO A 471 -16.28 -5.33 27.09
C PRO A 471 -16.58 -4.13 27.99
N PHE A 472 -15.98 -2.97 27.70
CA PHE A 472 -16.17 -1.74 28.48
C PHE A 472 -17.58 -1.17 28.30
N ARG A 473 -18.09 -1.12 27.06
CA ARG A 473 -19.47 -0.68 26.80
C ARG A 473 -20.50 -1.55 27.52
N ARG A 474 -20.26 -2.86 27.60
CA ARG A 474 -21.10 -3.78 28.37
C ARG A 474 -21.00 -3.56 29.87
N ALA A 475 -19.78 -3.39 30.40
CA ALA A 475 -19.56 -3.10 31.82
C ALA A 475 -20.25 -1.79 32.23
N ALA A 476 -20.08 -0.72 31.45
CA ALA A 476 -20.75 0.56 31.68
C ALA A 476 -22.28 0.45 31.65
N LYS A 477 -22.83 -0.36 30.74
CA LYS A 477 -24.27 -0.61 30.66
C LYS A 477 -24.80 -1.44 31.83
N ARG A 478 -24.04 -2.44 32.30
CA ARG A 478 -24.45 -3.36 33.37
C ARG A 478 -24.24 -2.77 34.76
N TYR A 479 -23.18 -1.97 34.94
CA TYR A 479 -22.73 -1.43 36.22
C TYR A 479 -22.35 0.06 36.11
N PRO A 480 -23.28 0.96 35.78
CA PRO A 480 -22.96 2.35 35.44
C PRO A 480 -22.19 3.11 36.55
N GLU A 481 -22.64 2.99 37.82
CA GLU A 481 -22.00 3.68 38.95
C GLU A 481 -20.62 3.08 39.31
N ASN A 482 -20.52 1.75 39.32
CA ASN A 482 -19.25 1.07 39.57
C ASN A 482 -18.26 1.30 38.43
N PHE A 483 -18.74 1.37 37.18
CA PHE A 483 -17.91 1.69 36.03
C PHE A 483 -17.24 3.04 36.21
N LYS A 484 -18.02 4.08 36.54
CA LYS A 484 -17.47 5.40 36.86
C LYS A 484 -16.45 5.31 38.00
N THR A 485 -16.76 4.59 39.08
CA THR A 485 -15.85 4.42 40.22
C THR A 485 -14.51 3.78 39.83
N VAL A 486 -14.53 2.74 39.00
CA VAL A 486 -13.32 2.05 38.51
C VAL A 486 -12.51 2.96 37.59
N ILE A 487 -13.16 3.62 36.64
CA ILE A 487 -12.47 4.51 35.69
C ILE A 487 -11.90 5.72 36.43
N ASP A 488 -12.66 6.37 37.34
CA ASP A 488 -12.18 7.50 38.13
C ASP A 488 -10.96 7.10 38.99
N TYR A 489 -10.94 5.86 39.53
CA TYR A 489 -9.80 5.35 40.30
C TYR A 489 -8.53 5.24 39.46
N TYR A 490 -8.61 4.65 38.26
CA TYR A 490 -7.45 4.52 37.37
C TYR A 490 -7.10 5.85 36.69
N ALA A 491 -8.07 6.74 36.49
CA ALA A 491 -7.86 8.06 35.93
C ALA A 491 -7.09 9.02 36.86
N GLN A 492 -7.12 8.77 38.18
CA GLN A 492 -6.36 9.54 39.17
C GLN A 492 -4.87 9.17 39.24
N GLN A 493 -4.42 8.16 38.50
CA GLN A 493 -3.00 7.85 38.32
C GLN A 493 -2.41 8.81 37.25
N GLU A 494 -1.17 9.27 37.43
CA GLU A 494 -0.55 10.27 36.52
C GLU A 494 -0.68 9.86 35.03
N GLY A 495 -1.30 10.71 34.20
CA GLY A 495 -1.33 10.56 32.74
C GLY A 495 -2.70 10.31 32.10
N PHE A 496 -3.80 10.40 32.84
CA PHE A 496 -5.14 10.05 32.34
C PHE A 496 -6.13 11.21 32.46
N THR A 497 -6.78 11.59 31.36
CA THR A 497 -7.88 12.56 31.34
C THR A 497 -9.02 11.97 30.49
N ALA A 498 -9.96 11.27 31.13
CA ALA A 498 -11.20 10.84 30.50
C ALA A 498 -12.33 11.06 31.51
N ASP A 499 -13.34 11.87 31.15
CA ASP A 499 -14.44 12.24 32.05
C ASP A 499 -15.63 11.27 31.93
N ASP A 500 -15.70 10.54 30.82
CA ASP A 500 -16.71 9.52 30.54
C ASP A 500 -16.20 8.36 29.65
N LEU A 501 -17.09 7.40 29.35
CA LEU A 501 -16.80 6.23 28.53
C LEU A 501 -16.33 6.61 27.12
N GLU A 502 -16.88 7.65 26.50
CA GLU A 502 -16.54 7.99 25.12
C GLU A 502 -15.16 8.64 25.06
N ASP A 503 -14.81 9.52 26.02
CA ASP A 503 -13.45 10.06 26.14
C ASP A 503 -12.42 8.93 26.32
N LEU A 504 -12.76 7.95 27.17
CA LEU A 504 -11.92 6.80 27.43
C LEU A 504 -11.70 5.96 26.17
N MET A 505 -12.78 5.61 25.46
CA MET A 505 -12.68 4.84 24.22
C MET A 505 -12.02 5.65 23.11
N GLN A 506 -12.18 6.97 23.05
CA GLN A 506 -11.48 7.82 22.09
C GLN A 506 -9.96 7.86 22.33
N ALA A 507 -9.54 7.84 23.59
CA ALA A 507 -8.12 7.85 23.96
C ALA A 507 -7.43 6.50 23.72
N PHE A 508 -8.08 5.40 24.07
CA PHE A 508 -7.45 4.06 24.06
C PHE A 508 -7.90 3.15 22.92
N LYS A 509 -9.09 3.39 22.35
CA LYS A 509 -9.74 2.55 21.34
C LYS A 509 -10.34 3.37 20.17
N PRO A 510 -9.63 4.37 19.60
CA PRO A 510 -10.20 5.23 18.55
C PRO A 510 -10.71 4.45 17.33
N GLU A 511 -10.14 3.29 17.04
CA GLU A 511 -10.56 2.37 15.98
C GLU A 511 -11.97 1.78 16.18
N SER A 512 -12.48 1.81 17.41
CA SER A 512 -13.80 1.25 17.75
C SER A 512 -14.99 2.07 17.21
N TYR A 513 -14.78 3.28 16.71
CA TYR A 513 -15.86 4.10 16.14
C TYR A 513 -16.18 3.73 14.67
N ASP A 514 -15.25 3.11 13.95
CA ASP A 514 -15.40 2.70 12.55
C ASP A 514 -15.48 1.18 12.39
N LYS A 515 -16.14 0.50 13.35
CA LYS A 515 -16.24 -0.96 13.37
C LYS A 515 -16.86 -1.52 12.10
N LEU A 516 -16.13 -2.44 11.51
CA LEU A 516 -16.58 -3.24 10.40
C LEU A 516 -17.06 -4.61 10.90
N PRO A 517 -18.05 -5.22 10.21
CA PRO A 517 -18.48 -6.56 10.55
C PRO A 517 -17.31 -7.54 10.43
N SER A 518 -17.09 -8.34 11.47
CA SER A 518 -16.02 -9.36 11.48
C SER A 518 -16.30 -10.52 10.52
N ILE A 519 -17.56 -10.79 10.21
CA ILE A 519 -17.95 -11.74 9.17
C ILE A 519 -17.96 -11.01 7.83
N VAL A 520 -17.01 -11.36 6.95
CA VAL A 520 -17.00 -10.91 5.56
C VAL A 520 -17.71 -11.93 4.67
N VAL A 521 -18.84 -11.53 4.10
CA VAL A 521 -19.57 -12.34 3.12
C VAL A 521 -18.89 -12.25 1.76
N VAL A 522 -18.60 -13.40 1.16
CA VAL A 522 -18.12 -13.50 -0.23
C VAL A 522 -19.34 -13.50 -1.16
N LEU A 523 -19.47 -12.52 -2.05
CA LEU A 523 -20.62 -12.43 -2.98
C LEU A 523 -20.35 -13.19 -4.28
N ASP A 524 -19.09 -13.21 -4.72
CA ASP A 524 -18.66 -13.95 -5.90
C ASP A 524 -18.70 -15.46 -5.66
N GLU A 525 -19.51 -16.15 -6.46
CA GLU A 525 -19.72 -17.59 -6.34
C GLU A 525 -18.45 -18.39 -6.64
N GLU A 526 -17.59 -17.96 -7.56
CA GLU A 526 -16.36 -18.68 -7.89
C GLU A 526 -15.34 -18.57 -6.75
N ILE A 527 -15.22 -17.38 -6.13
CA ILE A 527 -14.41 -17.19 -4.92
C ILE A 527 -14.99 -18.00 -3.75
N ALA A 528 -16.31 -17.97 -3.56
CA ALA A 528 -16.99 -18.70 -2.49
C ALA A 528 -16.80 -20.22 -2.64
N ASN A 529 -16.88 -20.74 -3.86
CA ASN A 529 -16.64 -22.15 -4.15
C ASN A 529 -15.15 -22.50 -3.94
N ALA A 530 -14.23 -21.67 -4.41
CA ALA A 530 -12.79 -21.90 -4.24
C ALA A 530 -12.34 -21.91 -2.78
N ARG A 531 -13.00 -21.13 -1.91
CA ARG A 531 -12.78 -21.15 -0.44
C ARG A 531 -13.08 -22.51 0.19
N LEU A 532 -13.97 -23.30 -0.44
CA LEU A 532 -14.48 -24.57 0.09
C LEU A 532 -13.76 -25.79 -0.53
N LEU A 533 -12.83 -25.56 -1.46
CA LEU A 533 -11.95 -26.55 -2.09
C LEU A 533 -10.59 -26.59 -1.38
#